data_AF-K7K802-F1
#
_entry.id   AF-K7K802-F1
#
_cell.length_a   1.000
_cell.length_b   1.000
_cell.length_c   1.000
_cell.angle_alpha   90.00
_cell.angle_beta   90.00
_cell.angle_gamma   90.00
#
_symmetry.space_group_name_H-M   'P 1'
#
loop_
_entity.id
_entity.type
_entity.pdbx_description
1 polymer ?
#
loop_
_entity_poly.entity_id
_entity_poly.type
_entity_poly.pdbx_seq_one_letter_code
_entity_poly.pdbx_strand_id
1 'polypeptide(L)'
;MQPNPCQFHNVNLITYSFIFQGPYYCSAGTDKSFGRDISDAHYKACLYAGINISGTNGEIMPGQWEYQVGPSVGIEAGDHIWASRYILEVIYYCLY
;
A
#
# COMPACT_ATOMS: atom_id res chain seq x y z
N MET A 1 -35.96 23.74 -26.12
CA MET A 1 -35.37 24.40 -24.92
C MET A 1 -34.67 23.31 -24.12
N GLN A 2 -33.34 23.39 -24.08
CA GLN A 2 -32.28 22.48 -23.58
C GLN A 2 -32.58 20.99 -23.23
N PRO A 3 -31.78 20.03 -23.76
CA PRO A 3 -31.58 18.74 -23.13
C PRO A 3 -30.22 18.66 -22.37
N ASN A 4 -30.33 18.41 -21.06
CA ASN A 4 -29.53 17.65 -20.08
C ASN A 4 -27.99 17.53 -20.27
N PRO A 5 -27.17 17.96 -19.28
CA PRO A 5 -25.72 17.84 -19.32
C PRO A 5 -25.24 16.53 -18.67
N CYS A 6 -25.45 15.36 -19.28
CA CYS A 6 -24.91 14.08 -18.79
C CYS A 6 -24.81 13.04 -19.94
N GLN A 7 -24.16 13.39 -21.05
CA GLN A 7 -23.82 12.45 -22.13
C GLN A 7 -22.44 12.86 -22.70
N PHE A 8 -21.35 12.60 -21.97
CA PHE A 8 -20.01 12.73 -22.55
C PHE A 8 -19.73 11.52 -23.43
N HIS A 9 -19.70 11.78 -24.73
CA HIS A 9 -19.43 10.82 -25.80
C HIS A 9 -18.01 10.24 -25.70
N ASN A 10 -17.95 8.94 -25.94
CA ASN A 10 -16.77 8.14 -26.24
C ASN A 10 -16.01 8.71 -27.45
N VAL A 11 -14.83 9.32 -27.25
CA VAL A 11 -13.82 9.46 -28.31
C VAL A 11 -12.39 9.49 -27.74
N ASN A 12 -11.73 8.34 -27.84
CA ASN A 12 -10.29 8.07 -27.96
C ASN A 12 -9.30 9.26 -27.99
N LEU A 13 -8.85 9.73 -26.81
CA LEU A 13 -7.61 10.53 -26.65
C LEU A 13 -6.83 10.27 -25.34
N ILE A 14 -7.03 9.12 -24.68
CA ILE A 14 -6.35 8.76 -23.41
C ILE A 14 -5.43 7.55 -23.63
N THR A 15 -4.39 7.73 -24.46
CA THR A 15 -3.30 6.74 -24.63
C THR A 15 -2.03 7.12 -23.87
N TYR A 16 -2.12 8.08 -22.93
CA TYR A 16 -1.14 8.36 -21.88
C TYR A 16 -1.89 8.62 -20.56
N SER A 17 -2.79 7.70 -20.19
CA SER A 17 -3.59 7.82 -18.97
C SER A 17 -2.67 7.87 -17.76
N PHE A 18 -2.51 9.08 -17.21
CA PHE A 18 -2.28 9.30 -15.79
C PHE A 18 -2.98 8.17 -15.02
N ILE A 19 -2.22 7.36 -14.30
CA ILE A 19 -2.75 6.35 -13.40
C ILE A 19 -3.73 7.10 -12.48
N PHE A 20 -5.02 6.97 -12.73
CA PHE A 20 -6.04 7.71 -11.98
C PHE A 20 -6.02 7.15 -10.57
N GLN A 21 -5.49 7.94 -9.62
CA GLN A 21 -5.12 7.57 -8.25
C GLN A 21 -6.30 7.18 -7.33
N GLY A 22 -7.48 6.86 -7.86
CA GLY A 22 -8.69 6.57 -7.09
C GLY A 22 -8.80 5.14 -6.52
N PRO A 23 -8.59 4.07 -7.30
CA PRO A 23 -9.05 2.74 -6.92
C PRO A 23 -8.06 1.97 -6.03
N TYR A 24 -6.91 2.54 -5.66
CA TYR A 24 -5.80 1.79 -5.05
C TYR A 24 -5.76 1.89 -3.52
N TYR A 25 -6.11 3.06 -2.96
CA TYR A 25 -6.07 3.28 -1.51
C TYR A 25 -7.00 2.31 -0.77
N CYS A 26 -6.45 1.57 0.18
CA CYS A 26 -7.16 0.53 0.96
C CYS A 26 -7.95 -0.49 0.10
N SER A 27 -7.52 -0.70 -1.14
CA SER A 27 -8.27 -1.51 -2.11
C SER A 27 -8.11 -3.01 -1.89
N ALA A 28 -9.07 -3.78 -2.40
CA ALA A 28 -8.99 -5.23 -2.53
C ALA A 28 -9.27 -5.63 -3.99
N GLY A 29 -8.72 -6.76 -4.43
CA GLY A 29 -8.82 -7.25 -5.80
C GLY A 29 -7.48 -7.27 -6.54
N THR A 30 -7.33 -8.21 -7.46
CA THR A 30 -6.09 -8.45 -8.23
C THR A 30 -5.76 -7.33 -9.21
N ASP A 31 -6.74 -6.48 -9.53
CA ASP A 31 -6.62 -5.34 -10.45
C ASP A 31 -6.21 -4.03 -9.75
N LYS A 32 -6.14 -4.03 -8.41
CA LYS A 32 -5.92 -2.81 -7.61
C LYS A 32 -4.89 -2.97 -6.50
N SER A 33 -4.86 -4.13 -5.83
CA SER A 33 -4.05 -4.38 -4.64
C SER A 33 -2.83 -5.25 -4.97
N PHE A 34 -1.81 -4.61 -5.55
CA PHE A 34 -0.56 -5.27 -5.94
C PHE A 34 0.39 -5.42 -4.73
N GLY A 35 1.00 -6.59 -4.51
CA GLY A 35 1.99 -6.81 -3.45
C GLY A 35 1.41 -7.03 -2.04
N ARG A 36 0.12 -7.42 -1.94
CA ARG A 36 -0.54 -7.69 -0.65
C ARG A 36 0.10 -8.85 0.11
N ASP A 37 0.60 -9.86 -0.59
CA ASP A 37 1.36 -10.97 -0.03
C ASP A 37 2.60 -10.52 0.74
N ILE A 38 3.36 -9.56 0.21
CA ILE A 38 4.50 -8.95 0.91
C ILE A 38 4.02 -8.21 2.17
N SER A 39 3.00 -7.36 2.04
CA SER A 39 2.46 -6.56 3.17
C SER A 39 1.94 -7.48 4.31
N ASP A 40 1.15 -8.49 3.99
CA ASP A 40 0.58 -9.42 4.97
C ASP A 40 1.67 -10.29 5.64
N ALA A 41 2.68 -10.72 4.88
CA ALA A 41 3.81 -11.47 5.42
C ALA A 41 4.66 -10.59 6.35
N HIS A 42 4.95 -9.36 5.94
CA HIS A 42 5.68 -8.37 6.74
C HIS A 42 4.97 -8.07 8.05
N TYR A 43 3.65 -7.86 7.99
CA TYR A 43 2.85 -7.60 9.18
C TYR A 43 2.95 -8.73 10.20
N LYS A 44 2.77 -9.98 9.75
CA LYS A 44 2.87 -11.17 10.62
C LYS A 44 4.29 -11.37 11.15
N ALA A 45 5.31 -11.14 10.33
CA ALA A 45 6.70 -11.28 10.75
C ALA A 45 7.09 -10.24 11.81
N CYS A 46 6.65 -8.98 11.66
CA CYS A 46 6.86 -7.94 12.66
C CYS A 46 6.19 -8.30 13.99
N LEU A 47 4.94 -8.78 13.97
CA LEU A 47 4.26 -9.26 15.17
C LEU A 47 5.01 -10.41 15.85
N TYR A 48 5.49 -11.38 15.06
CA TYR A 48 6.26 -12.52 15.59
C TYR A 48 7.61 -12.08 16.19
N ALA A 49 8.28 -11.10 15.57
CA ALA A 49 9.55 -10.56 16.05
C ALA A 49 9.41 -9.67 17.31
N GLY A 50 8.18 -9.37 17.75
CA GLY A 50 7.92 -8.48 18.87
C GLY A 50 8.03 -6.99 18.53
N ILE A 51 8.01 -6.63 17.24
CA ILE A 51 7.94 -5.23 16.82
C ILE A 51 6.52 -4.72 17.06
N ASN A 52 6.41 -3.55 17.69
CA ASN A 52 5.13 -2.84 17.92
C ASN A 52 4.53 -2.28 16.62
N ILE A 53 4.22 -3.14 15.65
CA ILE A 53 3.51 -2.75 14.43
C ILE A 53 2.02 -2.51 14.76
N SER A 54 1.48 -1.37 14.34
CA SER A 54 0.11 -0.95 14.68
C SER A 54 -0.86 -0.99 13.50
N GLY A 55 -0.37 -1.08 12.27
CA GLY A 55 -1.24 -1.17 11.09
C GLY A 55 -0.47 -1.30 9.77
N THR A 56 -1.24 -1.53 8.71
CA THR A 56 -0.77 -1.44 7.32
C THR A 56 -1.93 -1.07 6.40
N ASN A 57 -1.66 -0.35 5.32
CA ASN A 57 -2.63 -0.01 4.28
C ASN A 57 -1.97 0.09 2.91
N GLY A 58 -2.76 -0.20 1.86
CA GLY A 58 -2.39 0.14 0.49
C GLY A 58 -2.55 1.64 0.28
N GLU A 59 -1.56 2.26 -0.33
CA GLU A 59 -1.50 3.70 -0.58
C GLU A 59 -2.08 4.09 -1.95
N ILE A 60 -2.04 5.38 -2.24
CA ILE A 60 -2.68 5.98 -3.42
C ILE A 60 -2.03 5.50 -4.74
N MET A 61 -0.71 5.28 -4.77
CA MET A 61 -0.04 4.77 -5.97
C MET A 61 -0.14 3.24 -6.04
N PRO A 62 -0.38 2.64 -7.23
CA PRO A 62 -0.37 1.18 -7.38
C PRO A 62 0.94 0.58 -6.87
N GLY A 63 0.85 -0.42 -6.01
CA GLY A 63 2.01 -1.08 -5.41
C GLY A 63 2.70 -0.30 -4.29
N GLN A 64 2.22 0.90 -3.95
CA GLN A 64 2.67 1.61 -2.75
C GLN A 64 1.92 1.10 -1.52
N TRP A 65 2.64 0.89 -0.43
CA TRP A 65 2.11 0.44 0.86
C TRP A 65 2.70 1.25 1.99
N GLU A 66 1.93 1.37 3.06
CA GLU A 66 2.34 1.95 4.33
C GLU A 66 2.19 0.93 5.46
N TYR A 67 3.07 1.02 6.46
CA TYR A 67 2.91 0.35 7.75
C TYR A 67 3.27 1.32 8.87
N GLN A 68 2.57 1.19 10.00
CA GLN A 68 2.78 2.05 11.16
C GLN A 68 3.46 1.25 12.27
N VAL A 69 4.45 1.84 12.92
CA VAL A 69 5.13 1.26 14.09
C VAL A 69 4.98 2.22 15.26
N GLY A 70 4.48 1.67 16.37
CA GLY A 70 4.28 2.37 17.62
C GLY A 70 2.88 2.19 18.20
N PRO A 71 2.64 2.69 19.43
CA PRO A 71 3.56 3.53 20.19
C PRO A 71 4.80 2.77 20.71
N SER A 72 5.98 3.38 20.58
CA SER A 72 7.27 2.91 21.13
C SER A 72 7.97 4.09 21.83
N VAL A 73 8.73 3.83 22.89
CA VAL A 73 9.27 4.90 23.75
C VAL A 73 10.78 5.10 23.54
N GLY A 74 11.17 6.33 23.22
CA GLY A 74 12.59 6.70 23.13
C GLY A 74 13.34 5.96 22.02
N ILE A 75 14.48 5.36 22.36
CA ILE A 75 15.36 4.68 21.39
C ILE A 75 14.71 3.45 20.75
N GLU A 76 13.80 2.80 21.47
CA GLU A 76 13.07 1.61 21.00
C GLU A 76 12.31 1.88 19.70
N ALA A 77 11.80 3.10 19.49
CA ALA A 77 11.14 3.48 18.24
C ALA A 77 12.10 3.38 17.03
N GLY A 78 13.36 3.78 17.23
CA GLY A 78 14.40 3.65 16.22
C GLY A 78 14.76 2.19 15.95
N ASP A 79 14.92 1.40 17.00
CA ASP A 79 15.24 -0.02 16.91
C ASP A 79 14.13 -0.79 16.17
N HIS A 80 12.87 -0.53 16.52
CA HIS A 80 11.71 -1.16 15.88
C HIS A 80 11.60 -0.80 14.40
N ILE A 81 11.78 0.47 14.02
CA ILE A 81 11.71 0.92 12.63
C ILE A 81 12.85 0.33 11.79
N TRP A 82 14.07 0.27 12.33
CA TRP A 82 15.20 -0.32 11.60
C TRP A 82 15.01 -1.83 11.43
N ALA A 83 14.60 -2.54 12.47
CA ALA A 83 14.31 -3.96 12.39
C ALA A 83 13.15 -4.24 11.43
N SER A 84 12.08 -3.44 11.45
CA SER A 84 10.92 -3.62 10.56
C SER A 84 11.28 -3.41 9.10
N ARG A 85 12.19 -2.45 8.80
CA ARG A 85 12.71 -2.23 7.44
C ARG A 85 13.55 -3.40 6.96
N TYR A 86 14.41 -3.94 7.81
CA TYR A 86 15.19 -5.13 7.48
C TYR A 86 14.29 -6.32 7.17
N ILE A 87 13.28 -6.59 8.02
CA ILE A 87 12.31 -7.68 7.80
C ILE A 87 11.57 -7.49 6.47
N LEU A 88 11.17 -6.26 6.12
CA LEU A 88 10.50 -5.97 4.84
C LEU A 88 11.37 -6.35 3.65
N GLU A 89 12.64 -5.95 3.67
CA GLU A 89 13.59 -6.25 2.60
C GLU A 89 13.85 -7.76 2.49
N VAL A 90 14.02 -8.46 3.63
CA VAL A 90 14.18 -9.92 3.65
C VAL A 90 12.97 -10.63 3.04
N ILE A 91 11.75 -10.22 3.39
CA ILE A 91 10.53 -10.83 2.86
C ILE A 91 10.42 -10.59 1.36
N TYR A 92 10.76 -9.39 0.89
CA TYR A 92 10.77 -9.08 -0.53
C TYR A 92 11.67 -10.04 -1.31
N TYR A 93 12.91 -10.27 -0.85
CA TYR A 93 13.84 -11.22 -1.46
C TYR A 93 13.44 -12.71 -1.31
N CYS A 94 12.59 -13.05 -0.34
CA CYS A 94 12.08 -14.42 -0.21
C CYS A 94 10.91 -14.73 -1.15
N LEU A 95 10.19 -13.70 -1.60
CA LEU A 95 9.00 -13.84 -2.45
C LEU A 95 9.29 -13.58 -3.94
N TYR A 96 10.46 -13.03 -4.28
CA TYR A 96 10.89 -12.67 -5.64
C TYR A 96 12.34 -13.08 -5.90
#